data_AF-A0A1X1FH09-F1
#
_entry.id   AF-A0A1X1FH09-F1
#
_cell.length_a   1.000
_cell.length_b   1.000
_cell.length_c   1.000
_cell.angle_alpha   90.00
_cell.angle_beta   90.00
_cell.angle_gamma   90.00
#
_symmetry.space_group_name_H-M   'P 1'
#
loop_
_entity.id
_entity.type
_entity.pdbx_description
1 polymer ?
#
loop_
_entity_poly.entity_id
_entity_poly.type
_entity_poly.pdbx_seq_one_letter_code
_entity_poly.pdbx_strand_id
1 'polypeptide(L)'
;MVKQGRFAKSKRLKQIKAIRKQTHTDTGRTIKSEDFENFVLVRYGLTLKKRLTGVDKQTVQRFLQELLRDNPPAGVWDLDSVLTQTLKEVNVHVPFKFYERLVANWPEIEHFLRREIPAVPLAQRIQIYPGSHIQEVVLRQLDANMLIFISKDNPNIFKEMTMEKMDALNDSLTSGGLIDWEKVADIFAPFGFDINTASDDGTRQWFDQLLNE
;
A
#
# COMPACT_ATOMS: atom_id res chain seq x y z
N MET A 1 42.42 52.83 33.66
CA MET A 1 41.24 52.65 32.78
C MET A 1 41.13 51.19 32.37
N VAL A 2 40.13 50.47 32.87
CA VAL A 2 39.94 49.03 32.63
C VAL A 2 39.03 48.85 31.41
N LYS A 3 39.55 48.25 30.33
CA LYS A 3 38.75 47.88 29.14
C LYS A 3 37.96 46.60 29.41
N GLN A 4 36.75 46.77 29.94
CA GLN A 4 35.70 45.75 29.94
C GLN A 4 35.09 45.66 28.52
N GLY A 5 34.94 44.45 27.98
CA GLY A 5 33.95 44.21 26.91
C GLY A 5 34.44 43.49 25.65
N ARG A 6 34.81 42.20 25.73
CA ARG A 6 34.74 41.27 24.56
C ARG A 6 34.37 39.81 24.89
N PHE A 7 33.92 39.48 26.11
CA PHE A 7 33.63 38.09 26.48
C PHE A 7 32.15 37.64 26.34
N ALA A 8 31.21 38.57 26.17
CA ALA A 8 29.77 38.23 26.12
C ALA A 8 29.33 37.56 24.80
N LYS A 9 29.99 37.83 23.67
CA LYS A 9 29.60 37.25 22.36
C LYS A 9 30.03 35.79 22.18
N SER A 10 31.11 35.35 22.83
CA SER A 10 31.63 33.97 22.69
C SER A 10 30.80 32.94 23.48
N LYS A 11 30.31 33.30 24.68
CA LYS A 11 29.41 32.43 25.47
C LYS A 11 28.08 32.16 24.74
N ARG A 12 27.51 33.18 24.08
CA ARG A 12 26.23 33.06 23.37
C ARG A 12 26.31 32.11 22.16
N LEU A 13 27.40 32.15 21.39
CA LEU A 13 27.63 31.23 20.27
C LEU A 13 27.87 29.78 20.73
N LYS A 14 28.58 29.57 21.86
CA LYS A 14 28.73 28.23 22.46
C LYS A 14 27.41 27.68 23.00
N GLN A 15 26.57 28.51 23.63
CA GLN A 15 25.22 28.10 24.05
C GLN A 15 24.34 27.73 22.85
N ILE A 16 24.36 28.50 21.76
CA ILE A 16 23.58 28.17 20.55
C ILE A 16 24.07 26.86 19.90
N LYS A 17 25.39 26.62 19.85
CA LYS A 17 25.93 25.33 19.39
C LYS A 17 25.58 24.17 20.34
N ALA A 18 25.57 24.39 21.66
CA ALA A 18 25.19 23.40 22.64
C ALA A 18 23.69 23.08 22.60
N ILE A 19 22.83 24.09 22.39
CA ILE A 19 21.38 23.93 22.17
C ILE A 19 21.12 23.18 20.86
N ARG A 20 21.86 23.49 19.77
CA ARG A 20 21.82 22.70 18.52
C ARG A 20 22.34 21.27 18.71
N LYS A 21 23.32 21.05 19.59
CA LYS A 21 23.83 19.70 19.90
C LYS A 21 22.88 18.90 20.81
N GLN A 22 22.12 19.58 21.68
CA GLN A 22 21.07 19.00 22.53
C GLN A 22 19.74 18.78 21.79
N THR A 23 19.48 19.49 20.69
CA THR A 23 18.39 19.14 19.76
C THR A 23 18.77 18.02 18.80
N HIS A 24 20.06 17.64 18.73
CA HIS A 24 20.56 16.42 18.09
C HIS A 24 20.81 15.28 19.08
N THR A 25 20.18 15.33 20.26
CA THR A 25 19.92 14.15 21.10
C THR A 25 18.48 13.71 20.89
N ASP A 26 18.10 13.45 19.63
CA ASP A 26 16.92 12.61 19.32
C ASP A 26 17.33 11.15 19.54
N THR A 27 17.53 10.80 20.81
CA THR A 27 17.38 9.41 21.26
C THR A 27 15.92 9.04 21.04
N GLY A 28 15.72 8.17 20.04
CA GLY A 28 14.46 7.57 19.62
C GLY A 28 13.38 7.50 20.68
N ARG A 29 12.34 8.32 20.51
CA ARG A 29 11.02 7.98 21.04
C ARG A 29 10.50 6.81 20.21
N THR A 30 10.77 5.61 20.70
CA THR A 30 10.10 4.41 20.22
C THR A 30 8.60 4.60 20.39
N ILE A 31 7.83 4.49 19.31
CA ILE A 31 6.37 4.45 19.37
C ILE A 31 5.91 3.04 19.75
N LYS A 32 4.69 2.93 20.27
CA LYS A 32 4.09 1.62 20.52
C LYS A 32 3.63 1.00 19.21
N SER A 33 3.54 -0.33 19.21
CA SER A 33 3.01 -1.09 18.07
C SER A 33 1.59 -0.67 17.67
N GLU A 34 0.76 -0.27 18.63
CA GLU A 34 -0.61 0.23 18.39
C GLU A 34 -0.64 1.57 17.60
N ASP A 35 0.44 2.34 17.64
CA ASP A 35 0.56 3.61 16.91
C ASP A 35 1.16 3.44 15.51
N PHE A 36 1.57 2.23 15.13
CA PHE A 36 2.30 1.95 13.89
C PHE A 36 1.51 2.36 12.65
N GLU A 37 0.26 1.93 12.53
CA GLU A 37 -0.59 2.23 11.38
C GLU A 37 -0.75 3.75 11.21
N ASN A 38 -1.15 4.44 12.28
CA ASN A 38 -1.32 5.89 12.28
C ASN A 38 -0.04 6.63 11.91
N PHE A 39 1.11 6.18 12.41
CA PHE A 39 2.39 6.77 12.05
C PHE A 39 2.65 6.65 10.55
N VAL A 40 2.49 5.46 9.97
CA VAL A 40 2.71 5.23 8.54
C VAL A 40 1.73 6.03 7.69
N LEU A 41 0.45 6.12 8.07
CA LEU A 41 -0.55 6.92 7.34
C LEU A 41 -0.25 8.44 7.38
N VAL A 42 0.28 8.94 8.49
CA VAL A 42 0.79 10.33 8.55
C VAL A 42 1.98 10.51 7.61
N ARG A 43 2.92 9.56 7.58
CA ARG A 43 4.05 9.60 6.64
C ARG A 43 3.59 9.56 5.19
N TYR A 44 2.58 8.74 4.87
CA TYR A 44 1.94 8.71 3.56
C TYR A 44 1.39 10.10 3.17
N GLY A 45 0.62 10.73 4.06
CA GLY A 45 0.06 12.06 3.84
C GLY A 45 1.12 13.16 3.62
N LEU A 46 2.26 13.06 4.28
CA LEU A 46 3.35 14.03 4.18
C LEU A 46 4.25 13.82 2.96
N THR A 47 4.30 12.59 2.41
CA THR A 47 5.25 12.19 1.38
C THR A 47 4.56 11.76 0.07
N LEU A 48 4.12 10.50 -0.02
CA LEU A 48 3.59 9.89 -1.24
C LEU A 48 2.27 10.52 -1.70
N LYS A 49 1.36 10.86 -0.77
CA LYS A 49 0.02 11.38 -1.11
C LYS A 49 0.05 12.63 -2.01
N LYS A 50 1.11 13.43 -1.94
CA LYS A 50 1.29 14.65 -2.76
C LYS A 50 1.68 14.36 -4.21
N ARG A 51 2.23 13.17 -4.47
CA ARG A 51 2.64 12.70 -5.81
C ARG A 51 1.49 12.05 -6.57
N LEU A 52 0.49 11.56 -5.84
CA LEU A 52 -0.70 10.92 -6.39
C LEU A 52 -1.76 11.96 -6.75
N THR A 53 -2.68 11.60 -7.66
CA THR A 53 -3.76 12.48 -8.14
C THR A 53 -5.12 11.80 -8.02
N GLY A 54 -6.20 12.60 -7.96
CA GLY A 54 -7.58 12.08 -8.01
C GLY A 54 -7.86 10.92 -7.04
N VAL A 55 -8.54 9.90 -7.58
CA VAL A 55 -8.91 8.68 -6.86
C VAL A 55 -7.71 7.87 -6.35
N ASP A 56 -6.53 7.96 -6.99
CA ASP A 56 -5.33 7.21 -6.59
C ASP A 56 -4.89 7.51 -5.16
N LYS A 57 -5.09 8.76 -4.70
CA LYS A 57 -4.80 9.14 -3.30
C LYS A 57 -5.60 8.31 -2.31
N GLN A 58 -6.87 8.04 -2.61
CA GLN A 58 -7.73 7.27 -1.73
C GLN A 58 -7.45 5.78 -1.89
N THR A 59 -7.24 5.32 -3.13
CA THR A 59 -6.93 3.91 -3.43
C THR A 59 -5.66 3.45 -2.73
N VAL A 60 -4.56 4.22 -2.83
CA VAL A 60 -3.31 3.89 -2.15
C VAL A 60 -3.45 3.99 -0.62
N GLN A 61 -4.20 4.98 -0.12
CA GLN A 61 -4.41 5.09 1.33
C GLN A 61 -5.15 3.88 1.89
N ARG A 62 -6.22 3.43 1.22
CA ARG A 62 -7.00 2.25 1.62
C ARG A 62 -6.19 0.96 1.51
N PHE A 63 -5.42 0.81 0.43
CA PHE A 63 -4.46 -0.29 0.32
C PHE A 63 -3.47 -0.32 1.49
N LEU A 64 -2.90 0.82 1.87
CA LEU A 64 -1.98 0.89 3.02
C LEU A 64 -2.69 0.53 4.33
N GLN A 65 -3.95 0.94 4.53
CA GLN A 65 -4.71 0.59 5.73
C GLN A 65 -4.90 -0.92 5.86
N GLU A 66 -5.30 -1.61 4.78
CA GLU A 66 -5.45 -3.07 4.79
C GLU A 66 -4.08 -3.76 4.96
N LEU A 67 -3.05 -3.31 4.25
CA LEU A 67 -1.69 -3.84 4.38
C LEU A 67 -1.17 -3.74 5.83
N LEU A 68 -1.38 -2.61 6.49
CA LEU A 68 -0.90 -2.37 7.85
C LEU A 68 -1.74 -3.09 8.91
N ARG A 69 -3.03 -3.33 8.64
CA ARG A 69 -3.91 -4.09 9.53
C ARG A 69 -3.53 -5.57 9.59
N ASP A 70 -3.21 -6.15 8.44
CA ASP A 70 -2.98 -7.60 8.34
C ASP A 70 -1.55 -8.02 8.71
N ASN A 71 -0.62 -7.06 8.75
CA ASN A 71 0.80 -7.35 8.93
C ASN A 71 1.34 -6.77 10.23
N PRO A 72 1.92 -7.60 11.12
CA PRO A 72 2.38 -7.15 12.42
C PRO A 72 3.57 -6.16 12.28
N PRO A 73 3.68 -5.18 13.21
CA PRO A 73 4.74 -4.17 13.19
C PRO A 73 6.07 -4.70 13.75
N ALA A 74 6.51 -5.87 13.28
CA ALA A 74 7.76 -6.50 13.69
C ALA A 74 8.26 -7.49 12.63
N GLY A 75 9.56 -7.78 12.69
CA GLY A 75 10.17 -8.87 11.93
C GLY A 75 10.49 -8.50 10.48
N VAL A 76 10.38 -9.51 9.62
CA VAL A 76 10.74 -9.45 8.21
C VAL A 76 9.47 -9.43 7.37
N TRP A 77 9.35 -8.42 6.53
CA TRP A 77 8.30 -8.30 5.53
C TRP A 77 8.89 -8.66 4.17
N ASP A 78 8.47 -9.80 3.65
CA ASP A 78 8.62 -10.14 2.23
C ASP A 78 7.46 -9.51 1.46
N LEU A 79 7.75 -8.53 0.59
CA LEU A 79 6.67 -7.73 -0.02
C LEU A 79 5.74 -8.58 -0.88
N ASP A 80 6.23 -9.57 -1.64
CA ASP A 80 5.37 -10.41 -2.47
C ASP A 80 4.38 -11.22 -1.61
N SER A 81 4.84 -11.76 -0.48
CA SER A 81 3.99 -12.48 0.49
C SER A 81 2.99 -11.57 1.19
N VAL A 82 3.44 -10.40 1.65
CA VAL A 82 2.60 -9.37 2.29
C VAL A 82 1.50 -8.92 1.33
N LEU A 83 1.85 -8.64 0.08
CA LEU A 83 0.90 -8.24 -0.96
C LEU A 83 -0.11 -9.34 -1.25
N THR A 84 0.36 -10.58 -1.41
CA THR A 84 -0.51 -11.72 -1.68
C THR A 84 -1.56 -11.87 -0.58
N GLN A 85 -1.16 -11.75 0.68
CA GLN A 85 -2.08 -11.85 1.81
C GLN A 85 -3.07 -10.67 1.83
N THR A 86 -2.59 -9.43 1.72
CA THR A 86 -3.47 -8.25 1.72
C THR A 86 -4.47 -8.27 0.57
N LEU A 87 -4.04 -8.62 -0.65
CA LEU A 87 -4.93 -8.66 -1.81
C LEU A 87 -5.97 -9.79 -1.72
N LYS A 88 -5.66 -10.87 -1.01
CA LYS A 88 -6.60 -11.96 -0.73
C LYS A 88 -7.69 -11.57 0.27
N GLU A 89 -7.38 -10.72 1.25
CA GLU A 89 -8.39 -10.18 2.18
C GLU A 89 -9.27 -9.13 1.48
N VAL A 90 -8.68 -8.32 0.60
CA VAL A 90 -9.40 -7.30 -0.19
C VAL A 90 -10.32 -7.94 -1.25
N ASN A 91 -9.77 -8.81 -2.10
CA ASN A 91 -10.51 -9.68 -3.04
C ASN A 91 -11.66 -8.97 -3.80
N VAL A 92 -12.78 -9.65 -4.01
CA VAL A 92 -14.01 -9.14 -4.64
C VAL A 92 -14.74 -8.04 -3.84
N HIS A 93 -14.20 -7.56 -2.71
CA HIS A 93 -14.78 -6.41 -1.98
C HIS A 93 -14.43 -5.06 -2.61
N VAL A 94 -13.59 -5.05 -3.65
CA VAL A 94 -13.24 -3.87 -4.45
C VAL A 94 -13.40 -4.17 -5.93
N PRO A 95 -13.66 -3.16 -6.79
CA PRO A 95 -13.75 -3.37 -8.23
C PRO A 95 -12.36 -3.67 -8.83
N PHE A 96 -12.30 -4.30 -10.01
CA PHE A 96 -11.03 -4.61 -10.67
C PHE A 96 -10.15 -3.36 -10.88
N LYS A 97 -10.78 -2.19 -11.06
CA LYS A 97 -10.14 -0.87 -11.15
C LYS A 97 -9.22 -0.56 -9.95
N PHE A 98 -9.50 -1.09 -8.76
CA PHE A 98 -8.60 -0.99 -7.61
C PHE A 98 -7.21 -1.54 -7.92
N TYR A 99 -7.17 -2.75 -8.50
CA TYR A 99 -5.94 -3.44 -8.85
C TYR A 99 -5.19 -2.72 -9.97
N GLU A 100 -5.92 -2.19 -10.95
CA GLU A 100 -5.36 -1.34 -12.02
C GLU A 100 -4.60 -0.15 -11.44
N ARG A 101 -5.25 0.63 -10.57
CA ARG A 101 -4.63 1.78 -9.93
C ARG A 101 -3.46 1.39 -9.02
N LEU A 102 -3.54 0.25 -8.36
CA LEU A 102 -2.46 -0.27 -7.52
C LEU A 102 -1.21 -0.60 -8.34
N VAL A 103 -1.37 -1.35 -9.44
CA VAL A 103 -0.26 -1.70 -10.35
C VAL A 103 0.34 -0.45 -10.99
N ALA A 104 -0.49 0.48 -11.45
CA ALA A 104 -0.03 1.73 -12.08
C ALA A 104 0.83 2.59 -11.13
N ASN A 105 0.48 2.61 -9.84
CA ASN A 105 1.18 3.40 -8.82
C ASN A 105 2.25 2.60 -8.07
N TRP A 106 2.46 1.32 -8.38
CA TRP A 106 3.31 0.42 -7.61
C TRP A 106 4.74 0.92 -7.39
N PRO A 107 5.47 1.48 -8.39
CA PRO A 107 6.84 1.95 -8.17
C PRO A 107 6.96 2.99 -7.04
N GLU A 108 5.99 3.90 -6.93
CA GLU A 108 5.96 4.92 -5.88
C GLU A 108 5.52 4.32 -4.53
N ILE A 109 4.61 3.35 -4.54
CA ILE A 109 4.17 2.62 -3.35
C ILE A 109 5.31 1.78 -2.78
N GLU A 110 5.98 0.97 -3.59
CA GLU A 110 7.12 0.15 -3.17
C GLU A 110 8.24 1.02 -2.60
N HIS A 111 8.57 2.13 -3.27
CA HIS A 111 9.55 3.09 -2.76
C HIS A 111 9.14 3.66 -1.40
N PHE A 112 7.86 4.03 -1.24
CA PHE A 112 7.33 4.50 0.04
C PHE A 112 7.45 3.43 1.12
N LEU A 113 7.01 2.19 0.86
CA LEU A 113 7.08 1.08 1.81
C LEU A 113 8.52 0.86 2.27
N ARG A 114 9.45 0.68 1.32
CA ARG A 114 10.87 0.42 1.60
C ARG A 114 11.57 1.54 2.35
N ARG A 115 11.14 2.79 2.17
CA ARG A 115 11.75 3.95 2.82
C ARG A 115 11.14 4.24 4.18
N GLU A 116 9.81 4.24 4.27
CA GLU A 116 9.10 4.79 5.43
C GLU A 116 8.84 3.73 6.50
N ILE A 117 8.60 2.47 6.14
CA ILE A 117 8.32 1.41 7.14
C ILE A 117 9.56 1.07 7.99
N PRO A 118 10.76 0.82 7.42
CA PRO A 118 11.95 0.55 8.24
C PRO A 118 12.41 1.76 9.07
N ALA A 119 11.96 2.97 8.70
CA ALA A 119 12.26 4.21 9.38
C ALA A 119 11.32 4.51 10.56
N VAL A 120 10.24 3.74 10.74
CA VAL A 120 9.36 3.90 11.90
C VAL A 120 10.15 3.60 13.18
N PRO A 121 10.11 4.47 14.19
CA PRO A 121 10.85 4.27 15.43
C PRO A 121 10.15 3.21 16.30
N LEU A 122 10.28 1.94 15.95
CA LEU A 122 9.76 0.80 16.72
C LEU A 122 10.86 0.21 17.62
N ALA A 123 10.46 -0.56 18.64
CA ALA A 123 11.40 -1.26 19.52
C ALA A 123 12.24 -2.28 18.73
N GLN A 124 11.59 -2.95 17.78
CA GLN A 124 12.22 -3.81 16.79
C GLN A 124 11.91 -3.23 15.42
N ARG A 125 12.95 -2.99 14.60
CA ARG A 125 12.77 -2.47 13.25
C ARG A 125 12.21 -3.54 12.33
N ILE A 126 11.31 -3.14 11.46
CA ILE A 126 10.83 -3.98 10.35
C ILE A 126 11.89 -3.95 9.25
N GLN A 127 12.22 -5.13 8.73
CA GLN A 127 13.05 -5.27 7.53
C GLN A 127 12.15 -5.54 6.34
N ILE A 128 12.35 -4.83 5.24
CA ILE A 128 11.60 -5.05 4.00
C ILE A 128 12.53 -5.70 2.99
N TYR A 129 12.14 -6.88 2.52
CA TYR A 129 12.70 -7.49 1.32
C TYR A 129 11.86 -7.02 0.13
N PRO A 130 12.50 -6.43 -0.90
CA PRO A 130 11.79 -5.97 -2.07
C PRO A 130 11.10 -7.15 -2.76
N GLY A 131 9.87 -6.92 -3.20
CA GLY A 131 9.16 -7.80 -4.11
C GLY A 131 9.46 -7.38 -5.55
N SER A 132 9.37 -8.31 -6.50
CA SER A 132 9.60 -8.00 -7.92
C SER A 132 8.42 -8.29 -8.83
N HIS A 133 7.29 -8.76 -8.28
CA HIS A 133 6.25 -9.41 -9.10
C HIS A 133 4.84 -8.88 -8.86
N ILE A 134 4.66 -7.56 -8.68
CA ILE A 134 3.31 -6.98 -8.48
C ILE A 134 2.31 -7.40 -9.58
N GLN A 135 2.78 -7.47 -10.84
CA GLN A 135 1.97 -7.90 -11.97
C GLN A 135 1.48 -9.34 -11.77
N GLU A 136 2.36 -10.27 -11.39
CA GLU A 136 2.00 -11.66 -11.16
C GLU A 136 1.09 -11.84 -9.94
N VAL A 137 1.38 -11.12 -8.84
CA VAL A 137 0.57 -11.18 -7.62
C VAL A 137 -0.85 -10.68 -7.90
N VAL A 138 -0.97 -9.57 -8.63
CA VAL A 138 -2.28 -9.00 -9.00
C VAL A 138 -2.99 -9.89 -10.02
N LEU A 139 -2.29 -10.43 -11.00
CA LEU A 139 -2.88 -11.34 -11.99
C LEU A 139 -3.48 -12.58 -11.32
N ARG A 140 -2.74 -13.22 -10.40
CA ARG A 140 -3.25 -14.34 -9.59
C ARG A 140 -4.46 -13.96 -8.75
N GLN A 141 -4.51 -12.72 -8.24
CA GLN A 141 -5.68 -12.24 -7.51
C GLN A 141 -6.88 -12.05 -8.44
N LEU A 142 -6.69 -11.49 -9.64
CA LEU A 142 -7.76 -11.35 -10.63
C LEU A 142 -8.32 -12.70 -11.06
N ASP A 143 -7.47 -13.71 -11.27
CA ASP A 143 -7.89 -15.09 -11.48
C ASP A 143 -8.76 -15.59 -10.32
N ALA A 144 -8.29 -15.44 -9.08
CA ALA A 144 -9.03 -15.86 -7.89
C ALA A 144 -10.40 -15.17 -7.79
N ASN A 145 -10.45 -13.86 -8.07
CA ASN A 145 -11.69 -13.09 -8.10
C ASN A 145 -12.65 -13.65 -9.17
N MET A 146 -12.15 -13.95 -10.36
CA MET A 146 -12.96 -14.52 -11.44
C MET A 146 -13.54 -15.89 -11.04
N LEU A 147 -12.73 -16.74 -10.42
CA LEU A 147 -13.21 -18.05 -9.92
C LEU A 147 -14.30 -17.89 -8.86
N ILE A 148 -14.17 -16.90 -7.97
CA ILE A 148 -15.21 -16.58 -6.99
C ILE A 148 -16.50 -16.17 -7.70
N PHE A 149 -16.43 -15.32 -8.73
CA PHE A 149 -17.62 -14.92 -9.49
C PHE A 149 -18.28 -16.10 -10.21
N ILE A 150 -17.51 -16.91 -10.95
CA ILE A 150 -18.04 -18.08 -11.68
C ILE A 150 -18.59 -19.13 -10.71
N SER A 151 -17.99 -19.29 -9.52
CA SER A 151 -18.42 -20.28 -8.54
C SER A 151 -19.81 -20.03 -7.96
N LYS A 152 -20.31 -18.78 -8.03
CA LYS A 152 -21.68 -18.44 -7.61
C LYS A 152 -22.71 -19.20 -8.46
N ASP A 153 -22.44 -19.35 -9.75
CA ASP A 153 -23.32 -20.04 -10.69
C ASP A 153 -22.93 -21.51 -10.90
N ASN A 154 -21.66 -21.86 -10.68
CA ASN A 154 -21.16 -23.24 -10.75
C ASN A 154 -20.30 -23.61 -9.53
N PRO A 155 -20.90 -24.10 -8.43
CA PRO A 155 -20.18 -24.45 -7.20
C PRO A 155 -19.10 -25.53 -7.35
N ASN A 156 -19.15 -26.34 -8.41
CA ASN A 156 -18.16 -27.40 -8.66
C ASN A 156 -16.94 -26.90 -9.46
N ILE A 157 -16.93 -25.64 -9.91
CA ILE A 157 -15.85 -25.10 -10.76
C ILE A 157 -14.46 -25.29 -10.13
N PHE A 158 -14.35 -25.20 -8.80
CA PHE A 158 -13.08 -25.41 -8.10
C PHE A 158 -12.56 -26.85 -8.21
N LYS A 159 -13.43 -27.84 -8.35
CA LYS A 159 -13.05 -29.26 -8.54
C LYS A 159 -12.68 -29.57 -9.99
N GLU A 160 -13.20 -28.80 -10.92
CA GLU A 160 -12.99 -28.95 -12.37
C GLU A 160 -11.86 -28.05 -12.90
N MET A 161 -11.27 -27.24 -12.02
CA MET A 161 -10.16 -26.37 -12.33
C MET A 161 -8.88 -27.18 -12.50
N THR A 162 -8.30 -27.14 -13.70
CA THR A 162 -7.00 -27.75 -14.02
C THR A 162 -5.95 -26.66 -14.17
N MET A 163 -4.65 -27.02 -14.07
CA MET A 163 -3.57 -26.07 -14.36
C MET A 163 -3.69 -25.47 -15.76
N GLU A 164 -4.03 -26.28 -16.77
CA GLU A 164 -4.23 -25.81 -18.15
C GLU A 164 -5.34 -24.75 -18.26
N LYS A 165 -6.44 -24.89 -17.49
CA LYS A 165 -7.51 -23.89 -17.46
C LYS A 165 -7.09 -22.62 -16.74
N MET A 166 -6.27 -22.73 -15.69
CA MET A 166 -5.69 -21.56 -15.01
C MET A 166 -4.70 -20.82 -15.93
N ASP A 167 -3.87 -21.54 -16.68
CA ASP A 167 -2.94 -20.92 -17.64
C ASP A 167 -3.71 -20.20 -18.76
N ALA A 168 -4.76 -20.83 -19.31
CA ALA A 168 -5.63 -20.20 -20.29
C ALA A 168 -6.35 -18.96 -19.73
N LEU A 169 -6.68 -18.96 -18.44
CA LEU A 169 -7.27 -17.81 -17.75
C LEU A 169 -6.27 -16.65 -17.68
N ASN A 170 -5.05 -16.93 -17.24
CA ASN A 170 -3.96 -15.96 -17.21
C ASN A 170 -3.69 -15.35 -18.59
N ASP A 171 -3.63 -16.19 -19.63
CA ASP A 171 -3.44 -15.74 -21.01
C ASP A 171 -4.59 -14.86 -21.50
N SER A 172 -5.81 -15.09 -21.02
CA SER A 172 -6.98 -14.27 -21.35
C SER A 172 -6.92 -12.86 -20.75
N LEU A 173 -6.21 -12.68 -19.63
CA LEU A 173 -6.07 -11.41 -18.93
C LEU A 173 -4.78 -10.65 -19.27
N THR A 174 -3.91 -11.21 -20.11
CA THR A 174 -2.59 -10.65 -20.38
C THR A 174 -2.35 -10.35 -21.86
N SER A 175 -1.42 -9.44 -22.13
CA SER A 175 -0.91 -9.13 -23.46
C SER A 175 0.57 -8.78 -23.35
N GLY A 176 1.43 -9.48 -24.10
CA GLY A 176 2.88 -9.29 -24.01
C GLY A 176 3.47 -9.58 -22.63
N GLY A 177 2.84 -10.46 -21.83
CA GLY A 177 3.29 -10.82 -20.48
C GLY A 177 2.96 -9.80 -19.39
N LEU A 178 2.16 -8.78 -19.69
CA LEU A 178 1.63 -7.83 -18.70
C LEU A 178 0.11 -7.94 -18.64
N ILE A 179 -0.49 -7.50 -17.53
CA ILE A 179 -1.95 -7.42 -17.41
C ILE A 179 -2.49 -6.47 -18.49
N ASP A 180 -3.46 -6.95 -19.25
CA ASP A 180 -4.20 -6.18 -20.24
C ASP A 180 -5.52 -5.71 -19.63
N TRP A 181 -5.56 -4.46 -19.18
CA TRP A 181 -6.71 -3.90 -18.46
C TRP A 181 -7.96 -3.76 -19.33
N GLU A 182 -7.84 -3.71 -20.66
CA GLU A 182 -8.99 -3.72 -21.57
C GLU A 182 -9.64 -5.11 -21.55
N LYS A 183 -8.84 -6.18 -21.68
CA LYS A 183 -9.34 -7.55 -21.54
C LYS A 183 -9.91 -7.84 -20.16
N VAL A 184 -9.26 -7.36 -19.09
CA VAL A 184 -9.79 -7.47 -17.72
C VAL A 184 -11.16 -6.80 -17.64
N ALA A 185 -11.32 -5.59 -18.19
CA ALA A 185 -12.61 -4.91 -18.18
C ALA A 185 -13.70 -5.70 -18.92
N ASP A 186 -13.39 -6.23 -20.10
CA ASP A 186 -14.32 -7.04 -20.90
C ASP A 186 -14.76 -8.31 -20.17
N ILE A 187 -13.81 -9.01 -19.53
CA ILE A 187 -14.07 -10.25 -18.79
C ILE A 187 -14.88 -9.99 -17.52
N PHE A 188 -14.62 -8.87 -16.82
CA PHE A 188 -15.32 -8.55 -15.58
C PHE A 188 -16.66 -7.82 -15.79
N ALA A 189 -16.91 -7.25 -16.96
CA ALA A 189 -18.14 -6.52 -17.28
C ALA A 189 -19.44 -7.31 -17.00
N PRO A 190 -19.55 -8.62 -17.34
CA PRO A 190 -20.77 -9.40 -17.06
C PRO A 190 -21.06 -9.58 -15.57
N PHE A 191 -20.04 -9.58 -14.71
CA PHE A 191 -20.22 -9.75 -13.26
C PHE A 191 -20.62 -8.45 -12.57
N GLY A 192 -20.17 -7.31 -13.10
CA GLY A 192 -20.37 -6.00 -12.50
C GLY A 192 -19.71 -5.85 -11.13
N PHE A 193 -19.94 -4.71 -10.48
CA PHE A 193 -19.54 -4.47 -9.10
C PHE A 193 -20.65 -3.68 -8.38
N ASP A 194 -21.15 -4.22 -7.27
CA ASP A 194 -22.20 -3.57 -6.48
C ASP A 194 -21.58 -2.61 -5.46
N ILE A 195 -21.63 -1.31 -5.75
CA ILE A 195 -21.12 -0.27 -4.85
C ILE A 195 -21.83 -0.23 -3.48
N ASN A 196 -23.01 -0.86 -3.35
CA ASN A 196 -23.78 -0.89 -2.11
C ASN A 196 -23.23 -1.89 -1.09
N THR A 197 -22.25 -2.72 -1.47
CA THR A 197 -21.51 -3.56 -0.51
C THR A 197 -20.52 -2.74 0.34
N ALA A 198 -20.38 -1.44 0.07
CA ALA A 198 -19.55 -0.53 0.86
C ALA A 198 -20.00 -0.46 2.34
N SER A 199 -19.04 -0.44 3.26
CA SER A 199 -19.27 -0.33 4.71
C SER A 199 -19.82 1.03 5.15
N ASP A 200 -19.58 2.06 4.36
CA ASP A 200 -19.88 3.46 4.68
C ASP A 200 -20.00 4.32 3.42
N ASP A 201 -20.58 5.51 3.56
CA ASP A 201 -20.81 6.45 2.47
C ASP A 201 -19.51 6.92 1.78
N GLY A 202 -18.42 7.07 2.53
CA GLY A 202 -17.13 7.46 1.97
C GLY A 202 -16.51 6.37 1.11
N THR A 203 -16.68 5.10 1.50
CA THR A 203 -16.30 3.94 0.71
C THR A 203 -17.16 3.80 -0.55
N ARG A 204 -18.47 4.05 -0.45
CA ARG A 204 -19.34 4.06 -1.63
C ARG A 204 -18.96 5.15 -2.63
N GLN A 205 -18.70 6.37 -2.16
CA GLN A 205 -18.25 7.49 -3.01
C GLN A 205 -16.91 7.19 -3.69
N TRP A 206 -15.99 6.57 -2.96
CA TRP A 206 -14.71 6.15 -3.53
C TRP A 206 -14.90 5.09 -4.61
N PHE A 207 -15.77 4.10 -4.42
CA PHE A 207 -16.08 3.11 -5.47
C PHE A 207 -16.67 3.76 -6.72
N ASP A 208 -17.59 4.70 -6.55
CA ASP A 208 -18.18 5.44 -7.67
C ASP A 208 -17.11 6.23 -8.45
N GLN A 209 -16.22 6.95 -7.75
CA GLN A 209 -15.09 7.63 -8.39
C GLN A 209 -14.16 6.66 -9.11
N LEU A 210 -13.84 5.53 -8.48
CA LEU A 210 -12.91 4.53 -9.01
C LEU A 210 -13.43 3.83 -10.28
N LEU A 211 -14.75 3.71 -10.43
CA LEU A 211 -15.37 3.10 -11.60
C LEU A 211 -15.55 4.08 -12.78
N ASN A 212 -15.60 5.38 -12.49
CA ASN A 212 -15.88 6.42 -13.49
C ASN A 212 -14.65 7.24 -13.93
N GLU A 213 -13.55 7.20 -13.16
CA GLU A 213 -12.24 7.79 -13.51
C GLU A 213 -11.29 6.77 -14.15
#